data_AF-A0A2T5LHY9-F1
#
_entry.id   AF-A0A2T5LHY9-F1
#
_cell.length_a   1.000
_cell.length_b   1.000
_cell.length_c   1.000
_cell.angle_alpha   90.00
_cell.angle_beta   90.00
_cell.angle_gamma   90.00
#
_symmetry.space_group_name_H-M   'P 1'
#
loop_
_entity.id
_entity.type
_entity.pdbx_description
1 polymer ?
#
loop_
_entity_poly.entity_id
_entity_poly.type
_entity_poly.pdbx_seq_one_letter_code
_entity_poly.pdbx_strand_id
1 'polypeptide(L)'
;MESFELGFFLGASPGIIYILINIEHMLRVRDKAKELAREQGEKWLEFSSWSDSFNFIFHPQRYVRGEDSKGTRVAKEMILSERHRYFVRQAIGGAILVVGAVGGAIVGGALQQFGGLST
;
A
#
# COMPACT_ATOMS: atom_id res chain seq x y z
N MET A 1 10.81 17.04 -21.52
CA MET A 1 9.95 15.91 -21.15
C MET A 1 8.96 15.75 -22.28
N GLU A 2 8.93 14.59 -22.92
CA GLU A 2 8.05 14.36 -24.08
C GLU A 2 6.58 14.39 -23.62
N SER A 3 5.66 14.89 -24.45
CA SER A 3 4.22 14.97 -24.10
C SER A 3 3.64 13.60 -23.72
N PHE A 4 4.17 12.53 -24.30
CA PHE A 4 3.91 11.14 -23.92
C PHE A 4 4.27 10.84 -22.45
N GLU A 5 5.49 11.18 -22.03
CA GLU A 5 5.97 10.92 -20.66
C GLU A 5 5.15 11.71 -19.65
N LEU A 6 4.88 12.99 -19.95
CA LEU A 6 4.06 13.84 -19.09
C LEU A 6 2.64 13.27 -18.93
N GLY A 7 2.02 12.83 -20.03
CA GLY A 7 0.72 12.17 -20.02
C GLY A 7 0.73 10.89 -19.18
N PHE A 8 1.73 10.05 -19.34
CA PHE A 8 1.91 8.83 -18.53
C PHE A 8 1.98 9.14 -17.03
N PHE A 9 2.84 10.08 -16.61
CA PHE A 9 3.03 10.38 -15.19
C PHE A 9 1.80 11.04 -14.56
N LEU A 10 1.17 11.99 -15.27
CA LEU A 10 -0.06 12.62 -14.81
C LEU A 10 -1.19 11.59 -14.66
N GLY A 11 -1.30 10.68 -15.64
CA GLY A 11 -2.25 9.58 -15.60
C GLY A 11 -2.00 8.57 -14.48
N ALA A 12 -0.74 8.23 -14.20
CA ALA A 12 -0.36 7.31 -13.12
C ALA A 12 -0.57 7.90 -11.72
N SER A 13 -0.46 9.23 -11.59
CA SER A 13 -0.39 9.93 -10.29
C SER A 13 -1.55 9.63 -9.33
N PRO A 14 -2.83 9.54 -9.74
CA PRO A 14 -3.92 9.28 -8.81
C PRO A 14 -3.82 7.89 -8.17
N GLY A 15 -3.35 6.88 -8.93
CA GLY A 15 -3.11 5.54 -8.42
C GLY A 15 -1.96 5.49 -7.43
N ILE A 16 -0.87 6.21 -7.71
CA ILE A 16 0.27 6.35 -6.78
C ILE A 16 -0.17 7.00 -5.47
N ILE A 17 -0.90 8.12 -5.54
CA ILE A 17 -1.41 8.82 -4.36
C ILE A 17 -2.30 7.89 -3.52
N TYR A 18 -3.20 7.15 -4.16
CA TYR A 18 -4.08 6.20 -3.48
C TYR A 18 -3.30 5.09 -2.75
N ILE A 19 -2.28 4.53 -3.39
CA ILE A 19 -1.39 3.52 -2.81
C ILE A 19 -0.66 4.10 -1.58
N LEU A 20 -0.12 5.30 -1.68
CA LEU A 20 0.60 5.95 -0.57
C LEU A 20 -0.30 6.21 0.63
N ILE A 21 -1.53 6.71 0.41
CA ILE A 21 -2.51 6.91 1.48
C ILE A 21 -2.83 5.58 2.17
N ASN A 22 -2.95 4.49 1.42
CA ASN A 22 -3.22 3.17 1.99
C ASN A 22 -2.03 2.61 2.79
N ILE A 23 -0.78 2.88 2.35
CA ILE A 23 0.43 2.56 3.11
C ILE A 23 0.47 3.35 4.42
N GLU A 24 0.22 4.66 4.36
CA GLU A 24 0.19 5.52 5.54
C GLU A 24 -0.86 5.06 6.55
N HIS A 25 -2.05 4.67 6.07
CA HIS A 25 -3.08 4.08 6.92
C HIS A 25 -2.60 2.82 7.64
N MET A 26 -1.93 1.90 6.93
CA MET A 26 -1.38 0.68 7.54
C MET A 26 -0.26 1.00 8.56
N LEU A 27 0.58 2.00 8.31
CA LEU A 27 1.57 2.46 9.29
C LEU A 27 0.91 2.95 10.57
N ARG A 28 -0.15 3.76 10.47
CA ARG A 28 -0.92 4.22 11.63
C ARG A 28 -1.57 3.05 12.39
N VAL A 29 -2.07 2.02 11.68
CA VAL A 29 -2.61 0.80 12.32
C VAL A 29 -1.51 0.06 13.09
N ARG A 30 -0.31 -0.07 12.51
CA ARG A 30 0.83 -0.68 13.21
C ARG A 30 1.24 0.11 14.45
N ASP A 31 1.24 1.43 14.40
CA ASP A 31 1.61 2.25 15.54
C ASP A 31 0.56 2.15 16.66
N LYS A 32 -0.73 2.17 16.32
CA LYS A 32 -1.81 1.87 17.29
C LYS A 32 -1.69 0.48 17.90
N ALA A 33 -1.33 -0.52 17.10
CA ALA A 33 -1.13 -1.89 17.59
C ALA A 33 0.05 -1.96 18.59
N LYS A 34 1.13 -1.21 18.35
CA LYS A 34 2.25 -1.09 19.30
C LYS A 34 1.82 -0.40 20.60
N GLU A 35 1.03 0.67 20.52
CA GLU A 35 0.49 1.36 21.70
C GLU A 35 -0.38 0.41 22.53
N LEU A 36 -1.30 -0.31 21.89
CA LEU A 36 -2.18 -1.27 22.55
C LEU A 36 -1.41 -2.37 23.29
N ALA A 37 -0.33 -2.87 22.69
CA ALA A 37 0.51 -3.85 23.35
C ALA A 37 1.29 -3.27 24.53
N ARG A 38 1.77 -2.03 24.42
CA ARG A 38 2.44 -1.32 25.52
C ARG A 38 1.53 -1.16 26.73
N GLU A 39 0.25 -0.84 26.51
CA GLU A 39 -0.75 -0.78 27.58
C GLU A 39 -0.93 -2.13 28.29
N GLN A 40 -0.71 -3.24 27.59
CA GLN A 40 -0.74 -4.59 28.15
C GLN A 40 0.60 -5.05 28.76
N GLY A 41 1.56 -4.14 28.94
CA GLY A 41 2.84 -4.41 29.59
C GLY A 41 3.96 -4.88 28.65
N GLU A 42 3.74 -4.89 27.34
CA GLU A 42 4.79 -5.21 26.36
C GLU A 42 5.73 -4.02 26.16
N LYS A 43 7.01 -4.18 26.51
CA LYS A 43 8.00 -3.10 26.38
C LYS A 43 8.39 -2.80 24.94
N TRP A 44 8.37 -3.80 24.05
CA TRP A 44 8.85 -3.66 22.69
C TRP A 44 8.21 -4.68 21.75
N LEU A 45 7.61 -4.20 20.66
CA LEU A 45 7.09 -5.04 19.59
C LEU A 45 7.75 -4.68 18.27
N GLU A 46 8.61 -5.58 17.81
CA GLU A 46 9.22 -5.50 16.48
C GLU A 46 8.41 -6.33 15.50
N PHE A 47 7.46 -5.67 14.84
CA PHE A 47 6.76 -6.22 13.67
C PHE A 47 7.63 -6.25 12.39
N SER A 48 8.95 -6.12 12.52
CA SER A 48 9.89 -5.87 11.41
C SER A 48 10.68 -7.11 10.99
N SER A 49 10.43 -8.28 11.58
CA SER A 49 11.09 -9.48 11.11
C SER A 49 10.62 -9.84 9.70
N TRP A 50 11.54 -10.33 8.86
CA TRP A 50 11.21 -10.81 7.51
C TRP A 50 10.17 -11.94 7.57
N SER A 51 10.27 -12.81 8.58
CA SER A 51 9.34 -13.92 8.78
C SER A 51 7.93 -13.44 9.13
N ASP A 52 7.78 -12.38 9.94
CA ASP A 52 6.47 -11.81 10.25
C ASP A 52 5.84 -11.12 9.04
N SER A 53 6.65 -10.44 8.21
CA SER A 53 6.18 -9.88 6.95
C SER A 53 5.73 -10.97 5.98
N PHE A 54 6.51 -12.05 5.85
CA PHE A 54 6.16 -13.20 5.02
C PHE A 54 4.89 -13.91 5.52
N ASN A 55 4.76 -14.13 6.82
CA ASN A 55 3.56 -14.75 7.39
C ASN A 55 2.35 -13.83 7.26
N PHE A 56 2.49 -12.52 7.45
CA PHE A 56 1.42 -11.57 7.20
C PHE A 56 0.92 -11.65 5.74
N ILE A 57 1.81 -11.76 4.77
CA ILE A 57 1.46 -11.77 3.35
C ILE A 57 0.92 -13.13 2.92
N PHE A 58 1.62 -14.23 3.22
CA PHE A 58 1.37 -15.54 2.61
C PHE A 58 0.75 -16.57 3.55
N HIS A 59 0.95 -16.44 4.87
CA HIS A 59 0.50 -17.42 5.87
C HIS A 59 -0.17 -16.72 7.06
N PRO A 60 -1.30 -16.04 6.88
CA PRO A 60 -1.90 -15.19 7.92
C PRO A 60 -2.21 -15.97 9.21
N GLN A 61 -2.52 -17.27 9.10
CA GLN A 61 -2.72 -18.18 10.22
C GLN A 61 -1.45 -18.44 11.07
N ARG A 62 -0.26 -18.16 10.55
CA ARG A 62 1.03 -18.26 11.26
C ARG A 62 1.56 -16.91 11.75
N TYR A 63 0.84 -15.82 11.45
CA TYR A 63 1.24 -14.48 11.87
C TYR A 63 1.13 -14.31 13.38
N VAL A 64 -0.01 -14.74 13.94
CA VAL A 64 -0.23 -14.90 15.39
C VAL A 64 0.28 -16.28 15.80
N ARG A 65 1.25 -16.32 16.72
CA ARG A 65 1.88 -17.56 17.21
C ARG A 65 1.33 -17.92 18.59
N GLY A 66 1.33 -19.22 18.91
CA GLY A 66 0.86 -19.70 20.22
C GLY A 66 1.73 -19.24 21.40
N GLU A 67 2.99 -18.90 21.12
CA GLU A 67 3.97 -18.35 22.05
C GLU A 67 3.90 -16.82 22.20
N ASP A 68 3.05 -16.14 21.41
CA ASP A 68 2.85 -14.70 21.53
C ASP A 68 2.22 -14.36 22.88
N SER A 69 2.74 -13.33 23.54
CA SER A 69 2.13 -12.77 24.74
C SER A 69 0.72 -12.26 24.44
N LYS A 70 -0.06 -12.00 25.50
CA LYS A 70 -1.41 -11.44 25.35
C LYS A 70 -1.39 -10.11 24.57
N GLY A 71 -0.45 -9.22 24.88
CA GLY A 71 -0.32 -7.93 24.19
C GLY A 71 0.13 -8.07 22.74
N THR A 72 1.13 -8.91 22.45
CA THR A 72 1.58 -9.19 21.08
C THR A 72 0.44 -9.74 20.22
N ARG A 73 -0.31 -10.71 20.75
CA ARG A 73 -1.40 -11.36 20.01
C ARG A 73 -2.51 -10.38 19.64
N VAL A 74 -2.99 -9.58 20.59
CA VAL A 74 -4.05 -8.59 20.30
C VAL A 74 -3.57 -7.56 19.28
N ALA A 75 -2.31 -7.13 19.37
CA ALA A 75 -1.73 -6.20 18.40
C ALA A 75 -1.61 -6.81 16.98
N LYS A 76 -1.16 -8.06 16.88
CA LYS A 76 -1.10 -8.79 15.61
C LYS A 76 -2.49 -9.05 15.02
N GLU A 77 -3.47 -9.40 15.84
CA GLU A 77 -4.86 -9.58 15.40
C GLU A 77 -5.46 -8.28 14.84
N MET A 78 -5.17 -7.14 15.47
CA MET A 78 -5.57 -5.83 14.96
C MET A 78 -4.96 -5.57 13.56
N ILE A 79 -3.66 -5.78 13.38
CA ILE A 79 -3.00 -5.62 12.08
C ILE A 79 -3.58 -6.60 11.05
N LEU A 80 -3.84 -7.85 11.46
CA LEU A 80 -4.37 -8.90 10.60
C LEU A 80 -5.80 -8.61 10.14
N SER A 81 -6.63 -7.97 10.97
CA SER A 81 -8.00 -7.58 10.61
C SER A 81 -8.05 -6.58 9.45
N GLU A 82 -7.04 -5.72 9.31
CA GLU A 82 -6.94 -4.74 8.23
C GLU A 82 -6.30 -5.32 6.96
N ARG A 83 -5.76 -6.54 7.02
CA ARG A 83 -5.03 -7.19 5.91
C ARG A 83 -5.84 -7.24 4.62
N HIS A 84 -7.07 -7.75 4.69
CA HIS A 84 -7.90 -7.93 3.50
C HIS A 84 -8.18 -6.57 2.83
N ARG A 85 -8.61 -5.59 3.62
CA ARG A 85 -8.90 -4.23 3.16
C ARG A 85 -7.65 -3.56 2.57
N TYR A 86 -6.49 -3.75 3.18
CA TYR A 86 -5.22 -3.24 2.68
C TYR A 86 -4.89 -3.79 1.28
N PHE A 87 -4.99 -5.11 1.08
CA PHE A 87 -4.70 -5.71 -0.24
C PHE A 87 -5.74 -5.33 -1.30
N VAL A 88 -7.01 -5.24 -0.94
CA VAL A 88 -8.07 -4.77 -1.86
C VAL A 88 -7.79 -3.33 -2.30
N ARG A 89 -7.44 -2.44 -1.37
CA ARG A 89 -7.07 -1.06 -1.68
C ARG A 89 -5.78 -0.99 -2.52
N GLN A 90 -4.78 -1.82 -2.24
CA GLN A 90 -3.59 -1.90 -3.09
C GLN A 90 -3.92 -2.33 -4.52
N ALA A 91 -4.80 -3.33 -4.68
CA ALA A 91 -5.24 -3.79 -6.00
C ALA A 91 -6.01 -2.69 -6.76
N ILE A 92 -6.92 -1.98 -6.09
CA ILE A 92 -7.64 -0.84 -6.67
C ILE A 92 -6.68 0.27 -7.08
N GLY A 93 -5.75 0.66 -6.19
CA GLY A 93 -4.73 1.67 -6.49
C GLY A 93 -3.85 1.28 -7.67
N GLY A 94 -3.43 0.02 -7.74
CA GLY A 94 -2.69 -0.53 -8.87
C GLY A 94 -3.47 -0.51 -10.18
N ALA A 95 -4.76 -0.85 -10.15
CA ALA A 95 -5.63 -0.78 -11.32
C ALA A 95 -5.79 0.66 -11.83
N ILE A 96 -6.03 1.62 -10.92
CA ILE A 96 -6.11 3.05 -11.27
C ILE A 96 -4.79 3.53 -11.87
N LEU A 97 -3.66 3.15 -11.28
CA LEU A 97 -2.33 3.49 -11.78
C LEU A 97 -2.15 3.00 -13.22
N VAL A 98 -2.40 1.71 -13.48
CA VAL A 98 -2.19 1.11 -14.81
C VAL A 98 -3.11 1.75 -15.86
N VAL A 99 -4.41 1.86 -15.55
CA VAL A 99 -5.40 2.45 -16.47
C VAL A 99 -5.06 3.91 -16.75
N GLY A 100 -4.75 4.68 -15.70
CA GLY A 100 -4.40 6.08 -15.83
C GLY A 100 -3.10 6.29 -16.60
N ALA A 101 -2.06 5.51 -16.31
CA ALA A 101 -0.77 5.59 -17.00
C ALA A 101 -0.90 5.30 -18.49
N VAL A 102 -1.61 4.23 -18.86
CA VAL A 102 -1.85 3.87 -20.27
C VAL A 102 -2.70 4.92 -20.97
N GLY A 103 -3.83 5.34 -20.36
CA GLY A 103 -4.71 6.36 -20.93
C GLY A 103 -4.00 7.71 -21.10
N GLY A 104 -3.22 8.12 -20.10
CA GLY A 104 -2.44 9.34 -20.12
C GLY A 104 -1.34 9.32 -21.19
N ALA A 105 -0.64 8.19 -21.36
CA ALA A 105 0.35 8.00 -22.41
C ALA A 105 -0.27 8.10 -23.81
N ILE A 106 -1.44 7.47 -24.03
CA ILE A 106 -2.18 7.55 -25.30
C ILE A 106 -2.58 9.00 -25.61
N VAL A 107 -3.15 9.71 -24.64
CA VAL A 107 -3.55 11.12 -24.80
C VAL A 107 -2.33 12.01 -25.06
N GLY A 108 -1.25 11.83 -24.30
CA GLY A 108 -0.01 12.57 -24.48
C GLY A 108 0.63 12.36 -25.85
N GLY A 109 0.66 11.11 -26.34
CA GLY A 109 1.14 10.77 -27.67
C GLY A 109 0.27 11.33 -28.79
N ALA A 110 -1.07 11.26 -28.64
CA ALA A 110 -1.99 11.86 -29.61
C ALA A 110 -1.81 13.39 -29.69
N LEU A 111 -1.69 14.07 -28.55
CA LEU A 111 -1.44 15.52 -28.50
C LEU A 111 -0.11 15.90 -29.16
N GLN A 112 0.92 15.05 -29.03
CA GLN A 112 2.20 15.27 -29.71
C GLN A 112 2.08 15.13 -31.24
N GLN A 113 1.33 14.14 -31.71
CA GLN A 113 1.12 13.88 -33.13
C GLN A 113 0.29 14.98 -33.80
N PHE A 114 -0.75 15.49 -33.13
CA PHE A 114 -1.63 16.54 -33.69
C PHE A 114 -1.14 17.97 -33.41
N GLY A 115 -0.38 18.18 -32.33
CA GLY A 115 0.25 19.47 -32.02
C GLY A 115 1.53 19.75 -32.82
N GLY A 116 2.13 18.71 -33.43
CA GLY A 116 3.29 18.83 -34.33
C GLY A 116 2.98 19.31 -35.75
N LEU A 117 1.72 19.67 -36.07
CA LEU A 117 1.30 20.19 -37.38
C LEU A 117 1.34 21.73 -37.49
N SER A 118 2.05 22.42 -36.58
CA SER A 118 2.22 23.88 -36.62
C SER A 118 3.70 24.31 -36.63
N THR A 119 4.46 23.82 -37.60
CA THR A 119 5.67 24.50 -38.08
C THR A 119 5.51 24.83 -39.55
#